data_AF-A0A1T1D4T5-F1
#
_entry.id   AF-A0A1T1D4T5-F1
#
_cell.length_a   1.000
_cell.length_b   1.000
_cell.length_c   1.000
_cell.angle_alpha   90.00
_cell.angle_beta   90.00
_cell.angle_gamma   90.00
#
_symmetry.space_group_name_H-M   'P 1'
#
loop_
_entity.id
_entity.type
_entity.pdbx_description
1 polymer ?
#
loop_
_entity_poly.entity_id
_entity_poly.type
_entity_poly.pdbx_seq_one_letter_code
_entity_poly.pdbx_strand_id
1 'polypeptide(L)'
;EQAQQARRTLEERQDTEGSRVVSIPLNVAFERNEKLLQAIKEQDENKSLTTPLLPAQEDWEKAQEILLAEGVDQEEIDRNLQVPVFFTDPPISITPPGTEEPKIAFFFNYSQLQQAKRAVSDFDGEDKVVDWLRAINLVIQDEEDKYFFLPTEDLIQTIQAQQEQQSSPSRTQPSQDQQDVQEPDQQEAQQTP
;
A
#
# COMPACT_ATOMS: atom_id res chain seq x y z
N GLU A 1 6.06 3.76 -7.62
CA GLU A 1 6.56 3.77 -9.03
C GLU A 1 7.45 2.60 -9.47
N GLN A 2 8.45 2.18 -8.68
CA GLN A 2 9.40 1.11 -9.05
C GLN A 2 8.72 -0.21 -9.49
N ALA A 3 7.63 -0.63 -8.83
CA ALA A 3 6.87 -1.82 -9.22
C ALA A 3 6.28 -1.70 -10.65
N GLN A 4 5.85 -0.51 -11.07
CA GLN A 4 5.38 -0.27 -12.44
C GLN A 4 6.53 -0.27 -13.44
N GLN A 5 7.69 0.25 -13.06
CA GLN A 5 8.89 0.19 -13.90
C GLN A 5 9.36 -1.26 -14.09
N ALA A 6 9.40 -2.06 -13.03
CA ALA A 6 9.66 -3.49 -13.11
C ALA A 6 8.65 -4.21 -14.01
N ARG A 7 7.37 -3.82 -13.96
CA ARG A 7 6.34 -4.35 -14.88
C ARG A 7 6.63 -4.00 -16.34
N ARG A 8 6.98 -2.75 -16.65
CA ARG A 8 7.32 -2.34 -18.03
C ARG A 8 8.53 -3.14 -18.55
N THR A 9 9.56 -3.32 -17.74
CA THR A 9 10.73 -4.16 -18.08
C THR A 9 10.35 -5.62 -18.33
N LEU A 10 9.32 -6.13 -17.63
CA LEU A 10 8.77 -7.46 -17.88
C LEU A 10 7.97 -7.48 -19.18
N GLU A 11 7.04 -6.55 -19.40
CA GLU A 11 6.20 -6.42 -20.61
C GLU A 11 7.01 -6.32 -21.92
N GLU A 12 8.25 -5.81 -21.88
CA GLU A 12 9.17 -5.77 -23.02
C GLU A 12 9.75 -7.16 -23.40
N ARG A 13 9.58 -8.18 -22.56
CA ARG A 13 9.96 -9.56 -22.84
C ARG A 13 8.76 -10.30 -23.46
N GLN A 14 8.99 -11.04 -24.55
CA GLN A 14 7.91 -11.73 -25.28
C GLN A 14 7.25 -12.88 -24.49
N ASP A 15 7.78 -13.23 -23.31
CA ASP A 15 7.41 -14.41 -22.52
C ASP A 15 6.56 -14.06 -21.28
N THR A 16 6.09 -12.81 -21.14
CA THR A 16 5.50 -12.30 -19.88
C THR A 16 4.01 -11.97 -19.94
N GLU A 17 3.28 -12.51 -20.93
CA GLU A 17 1.82 -12.40 -21.00
C GLU A 17 1.18 -12.76 -19.64
N GLY A 18 0.48 -11.80 -19.03
CA GLY A 18 -0.21 -11.98 -17.74
C GLY A 18 0.49 -11.37 -16.51
N SER A 19 1.66 -10.75 -16.66
CA SER A 19 2.33 -10.05 -15.56
C SER A 19 1.55 -8.79 -15.15
N ARG A 20 1.22 -8.65 -13.86
CA ARG A 20 0.53 -7.47 -13.32
C ARG A 20 1.11 -7.04 -11.98
N VAL A 21 1.06 -5.74 -11.73
CA VAL A 21 1.37 -5.18 -10.41
C VAL A 21 0.08 -5.20 -9.60
N VAL A 22 0.17 -5.75 -8.39
CA VAL A 22 -0.93 -5.78 -7.43
C VAL A 22 -0.44 -5.16 -6.12
N SER A 23 -1.22 -4.24 -5.57
CA SER A 23 -0.99 -3.75 -4.23
C SER A 23 -1.62 -4.74 -3.25
N ILE A 24 -0.80 -5.22 -2.32
CA ILE A 24 -1.23 -6.12 -1.25
C ILE A 24 -0.81 -5.52 0.10
N PRO A 25 -1.64 -5.59 1.14
CA PRO A 25 -1.24 -5.22 2.49
C PRO A 25 0.00 -6.02 2.93
N LEU A 26 0.92 -5.39 3.65
CA LEU A 26 2.20 -6.00 4.01
C LEU A 26 2.03 -7.28 4.86
N ASN A 27 1.06 -7.29 5.78
CA ASN A 27 0.70 -8.49 6.54
C ASN A 27 0.24 -9.65 5.64
N VAL A 28 -0.55 -9.36 4.61
CA VAL A 28 -1.01 -10.36 3.62
C VAL A 28 0.17 -10.83 2.75
N ALA A 29 1.10 -9.92 2.41
CA ALA A 29 2.31 -10.26 1.67
C ALA A 29 3.18 -11.25 2.46
N PHE A 30 3.39 -11.00 3.75
CA PHE A 30 4.13 -11.90 4.62
C PHE A 30 3.46 -13.28 4.73
N GLU A 31 2.15 -13.34 4.99
CA GLU A 31 1.41 -14.60 5.08
C GLU A 31 1.51 -15.42 3.78
N ARG A 32 1.36 -14.77 2.62
CA ARG A 32 1.47 -15.43 1.31
C ARG A 32 2.88 -15.94 1.05
N ASN A 33 3.90 -15.16 1.38
CA ASN A 33 5.30 -15.56 1.23
C ASN A 33 5.63 -16.75 2.12
N GLU A 34 5.13 -16.77 3.36
CA GLU A 34 5.34 -17.90 4.27
C GLU A 34 4.71 -19.18 3.74
N LYS A 35 3.45 -19.12 3.28
CA LYS A 35 2.76 -20.27 2.67
C LYS A 35 3.48 -20.77 1.42
N LEU A 36 3.94 -19.86 0.56
CA LEU A 36 4.66 -20.23 -0.65
C LEU A 36 6.02 -20.87 -0.32
N LEU A 37 6.75 -20.34 0.68
CA LEU A 37 7.99 -20.94 1.14
C LEU A 37 7.76 -22.34 1.71
N GLN A 38 6.70 -22.56 2.49
CA GLN A 38 6.34 -23.88 2.99
C GLN A 38 6.07 -24.85 1.83
N ALA A 39 5.24 -24.46 0.85
CA ALA A 39 4.95 -25.28 -0.32
C ALA A 39 6.18 -25.59 -1.19
N ILE A 40 7.14 -24.66 -1.30
CA ILE A 40 8.41 -24.88 -1.98
C ILE A 40 9.26 -25.90 -1.22
N LYS A 41 9.37 -25.74 0.10
CA LYS A 41 10.13 -26.67 0.96
C LYS A 41 9.56 -28.08 0.96
N GLU A 42 8.23 -28.22 0.87
CA GLU A 42 7.56 -29.52 0.71
C GLU A 42 7.96 -30.25 -0.59
N GLN A 43 8.34 -29.51 -1.64
CA GLN A 43 8.79 -30.10 -2.91
C GLN A 43 10.31 -30.28 -2.98
N ASP A 44 11.08 -29.39 -2.36
CA ASP A 44 12.54 -29.41 -2.32
C ASP A 44 13.05 -28.57 -1.13
N GLU A 45 13.55 -29.25 -0.09
CA GLU A 45 14.02 -28.62 1.15
C GLU A 45 15.21 -27.65 0.93
N ASN A 46 15.92 -27.76 -0.19
CA ASN A 46 17.05 -26.90 -0.52
C ASN A 46 16.65 -25.62 -1.27
N LYS A 47 15.38 -25.51 -1.71
CA LYS A 47 14.90 -24.30 -2.37
C LYS A 47 14.52 -23.24 -1.35
N SER A 48 15.11 -22.06 -1.51
CA SER A 48 14.78 -20.87 -0.74
C SER A 48 14.02 -19.89 -1.61
N LEU A 49 12.97 -19.29 -1.05
CA LEU A 49 12.32 -18.12 -1.62
C LEU A 49 12.75 -16.91 -0.81
N THR A 50 13.40 -15.95 -1.47
CA THR A 50 13.73 -14.66 -0.88
C THR A 50 12.91 -13.60 -1.59
N THR A 51 12.00 -12.96 -0.85
CA THR A 51 11.21 -11.84 -1.36
C THR A 51 11.80 -10.55 -0.79
N PRO A 52 12.72 -9.88 -1.50
CA PRO A 52 13.34 -8.67 -0.99
C PRO A 52 12.28 -7.57 -0.84
N LEU A 53 12.28 -6.89 0.30
CA LEU A 53 11.59 -5.62 0.46
C LEU A 53 12.52 -4.55 -0.11
N LEU A 54 12.02 -3.80 -1.09
CA LEU A 54 12.78 -2.74 -1.74
C LEU A 54 12.17 -1.39 -1.37
N PRO A 55 12.91 -0.50 -0.70
CA PRO A 55 12.44 0.86 -0.46
C PRO A 55 12.51 1.70 -1.73
N ALA A 56 11.79 2.83 -1.73
CA ALA A 56 11.98 3.83 -2.75
C ALA A 56 13.42 4.37 -2.68
N GLN A 57 14.03 4.60 -3.85
CA GLN A 57 15.43 5.02 -3.93
C GLN A 57 15.66 6.38 -3.24
N GLU A 58 14.75 7.33 -3.44
CA GLU A 58 14.82 8.66 -2.80
C GLU A 58 14.81 8.58 -1.27
N ASP A 59 14.00 7.68 -0.71
CA ASP A 59 13.94 7.45 0.73
C ASP A 59 15.23 6.77 1.21
N TRP A 60 15.76 5.81 0.46
CA TRP A 60 17.03 5.17 0.83
C TRP A 60 18.21 6.15 0.81
N GLU A 61 18.30 7.00 -0.21
CA GLU A 61 19.33 8.04 -0.32
C GLU A 61 19.22 9.05 0.83
N LYS A 62 18.00 9.47 1.17
CA LYS A 62 17.79 10.39 2.29
C LYS A 62 18.12 9.76 3.64
N ALA A 63 17.78 8.49 3.83
CA ALA A 63 18.13 7.74 5.02
C ALA A 63 19.65 7.66 5.22
N GLN A 64 20.39 7.38 4.14
CA GLN A 64 21.85 7.40 4.16
C GLN A 64 22.40 8.77 4.53
N GLU A 65 21.88 9.86 3.94
CA GLU A 65 22.29 11.23 4.28
C GLU A 65 22.14 11.52 5.78
N ILE A 66 21.01 11.15 6.37
CA ILE A 66 20.73 11.35 7.80
C ILE A 66 21.71 10.54 8.66
N LEU A 67 21.86 9.24 8.40
CA LEU A 67 22.74 8.37 9.18
C LEU A 67 24.23 8.78 9.09
N LEU A 68 24.69 9.20 7.91
CA LEU A 68 26.04 9.75 7.73
C LEU A 68 26.24 11.03 8.55
N ALA A 69 25.23 11.92 8.58
CA ALA A 69 25.28 13.15 9.39
C ALA A 69 25.30 12.86 10.90
N GLU A 70 24.73 11.73 11.32
CA GLU A 70 24.80 11.23 12.71
C GLU A 70 26.12 10.52 13.04
N GLY A 71 27.01 10.36 12.06
CA GLY A 71 28.32 9.75 12.24
C GLY A 71 28.34 8.23 12.09
N VAL A 72 27.27 7.62 11.57
CA VAL A 72 27.25 6.20 11.17
C VAL A 72 28.08 6.04 9.90
N ASP A 73 28.97 5.06 9.86
CA ASP A 73 29.80 4.83 8.67
C ASP A 73 29.04 4.11 7.54
N GLN A 74 29.51 4.30 6.31
CA GLN A 74 28.86 3.76 5.10
C GLN A 74 28.76 2.21 5.14
N GLU A 75 29.78 1.53 5.68
CA GLU A 75 29.80 0.07 5.73
C GLU A 75 28.76 -0.46 6.72
N GLU A 76 28.54 0.23 7.84
CA GLU A 76 27.47 -0.06 8.79
C GLU A 76 26.08 0.17 8.18
N ILE A 77 25.90 1.27 7.42
CA ILE A 77 24.64 1.56 6.71
C ILE A 77 24.33 0.45 5.72
N ASP A 78 25.28 0.09 4.85
CA ASP A 78 25.09 -0.92 3.80
C ASP A 78 24.77 -2.31 4.36
N ARG A 79 25.26 -2.62 5.57
CA ARG A 79 25.01 -3.92 6.23
C ARG A 79 23.68 -3.97 6.96
N ASN A 80 23.25 -2.86 7.55
CA ASN A 80 22.17 -2.87 8.54
C ASN A 80 20.87 -2.19 8.07
N LEU A 81 20.92 -1.30 7.07
CA LEU A 81 19.75 -0.58 6.59
C LEU A 81 19.16 -1.27 5.34
N GLN A 82 18.09 -2.03 5.52
CA GLN A 82 17.36 -2.68 4.41
C GLN A 82 16.17 -1.84 3.95
N VAL A 83 15.32 -1.43 4.89
CA VAL A 83 14.17 -0.58 4.60
C VAL A 83 14.16 0.55 5.63
N PRO A 84 14.36 1.80 5.21
CA PRO A 84 14.36 2.93 6.13
C PRO A 84 12.96 3.20 6.67
N VAL A 85 12.92 3.49 7.97
CA VAL A 85 11.77 4.02 8.68
C VAL A 85 12.20 5.31 9.36
N PHE A 86 11.51 6.38 9.02
CA PHE A 86 11.76 7.72 9.51
C PHE A 86 10.87 8.05 10.70
N PHE A 87 11.40 8.87 11.61
CA PHE A 87 10.69 9.45 12.74
C PHE A 87 11.41 10.73 13.19
N THR A 88 10.94 11.36 14.26
CA THR A 88 11.60 12.53 14.84
C THR A 88 11.98 12.33 16.30
N ASP A 89 12.94 13.14 16.76
CA ASP A 89 13.24 13.35 18.18
C ASP A 89 13.13 14.85 18.52
N PRO A 90 12.16 15.30 19.35
CA PRO A 90 11.12 14.50 19.99
C PRO A 90 10.11 13.89 18.99
N PRO A 91 9.42 12.80 19.34
CA PRO A 91 8.51 12.10 18.42
C PRO A 91 7.25 12.92 18.11
N ILE A 92 6.83 12.88 16.84
CA ILE A 92 5.52 13.36 16.41
C ILE A 92 4.48 12.27 16.66
N SER A 93 3.38 12.67 17.30
CA SER A 93 2.19 11.83 17.43
C SER A 93 1.12 12.23 16.42
N ILE A 94 0.44 11.24 15.85
CA ILE A 94 -0.70 11.41 14.95
C ILE A 94 -1.87 10.61 15.50
N THR A 95 -3.11 10.99 15.20
CA THR A 95 -4.29 10.17 15.52
C THR A 95 -4.66 9.34 14.29
N PRO A 96 -4.41 8.01 14.28
CA PRO A 96 -4.78 7.17 13.15
C PRO A 96 -6.30 7.21 12.85
N PRO A 97 -6.71 7.09 11.58
CA PRO A 97 -8.12 7.00 11.23
C PRO A 97 -8.83 5.86 11.97
N GLY A 98 -10.00 6.14 12.55
CA GLY A 98 -10.78 5.15 13.31
C GLY A 98 -10.30 4.92 14.74
N THR A 99 -9.36 5.71 15.23
CA THR A 99 -8.89 5.70 16.62
C THR A 99 -9.13 7.06 17.29
N GLU A 100 -9.23 7.08 18.61
CA GLU A 100 -9.41 8.30 19.40
C GLU A 100 -8.09 8.80 20.02
N GLU A 101 -7.09 7.92 20.12
CA GLU A 101 -5.85 8.19 20.82
C GLU A 101 -4.68 8.50 19.86
N PRO A 102 -3.87 9.53 20.15
CA PRO A 102 -2.68 9.82 19.36
C PRO A 102 -1.58 8.77 19.61
N LYS A 103 -0.94 8.34 18.52
CA LYS A 103 0.16 7.37 18.49
C LYS A 103 1.41 7.98 17.89
N ILE A 104 2.58 7.57 18.39
CA ILE A 104 3.89 7.92 17.83
C ILE A 104 4.00 7.37 16.40
N ALA A 105 4.28 8.27 15.47
CA ALA A 105 4.27 7.96 14.05
C ALA A 105 5.64 7.51 13.53
N PHE A 106 5.63 6.39 12.80
CA PHE A 106 6.72 5.93 11.95
C PHE A 106 6.32 6.10 10.48
N PHE A 107 7.26 6.52 9.65
CA PHE A 107 7.02 6.84 8.24
C PHE A 107 7.95 6.03 7.35
N PHE A 108 7.41 5.42 6.29
CA PHE A 108 8.24 4.78 5.26
C PHE A 108 8.73 5.78 4.19
N ASN A 109 8.02 6.89 4.01
CA ASN A 109 8.42 7.97 3.09
C ASN A 109 8.89 9.19 3.88
N TYR A 110 10.07 9.72 3.54
CA TYR A 110 10.62 10.92 4.18
C TYR A 110 9.75 12.15 3.89
N SER A 111 9.15 12.22 2.71
CA SER A 111 8.21 13.29 2.35
C SER A 111 7.03 13.38 3.32
N GLN A 112 6.49 12.24 3.76
CA GLN A 112 5.40 12.19 4.74
C GLN A 112 5.85 12.66 6.13
N LEU A 113 7.08 12.31 6.56
CA LEU A 113 7.67 12.87 7.79
C LEU A 113 7.73 14.40 7.71
N GLN A 114 8.23 14.95 6.60
CA GLN A 114 8.33 16.40 6.41
C GLN A 114 6.95 17.10 6.40
N GLN A 115 5.94 16.45 5.82
CA GLN A 115 4.56 16.95 5.89
C GLN A 115 4.05 16.98 7.33
N ALA A 116 4.29 15.92 8.10
CA ALA A 116 3.89 15.85 9.51
C ALA A 116 4.59 16.93 10.35
N LYS A 117 5.90 17.17 10.15
CA LYS A 117 6.64 18.26 10.81
C LYS A 117 6.01 19.62 10.56
N ARG A 118 5.64 19.93 9.31
CA ARG A 118 5.02 21.23 8.95
C ARG A 118 3.62 21.41 9.56
N ALA A 119 2.92 20.33 9.88
CA ALA A 119 1.62 20.39 10.53
C ALA A 119 1.71 20.72 12.02
N VAL A 120 2.89 20.54 12.64
CA VAL A 120 3.15 20.88 14.04
C VAL A 120 3.79 22.27 14.10
N SER A 121 3.09 23.24 14.70
CA SER A 121 3.61 24.61 14.85
C SER A 121 4.84 24.63 15.75
N ASP A 122 5.86 25.40 15.34
CA ASP A 122 7.13 25.58 16.07
C ASP A 122 7.87 24.27 16.40
N PHE A 123 7.71 23.24 15.56
CA PHE A 123 8.41 21.96 15.74
C PHE A 123 9.90 22.08 15.40
N ASP A 124 10.75 21.86 16.41
CA ASP A 124 12.23 21.94 16.31
C ASP A 124 12.90 20.58 16.58
N GLY A 125 12.27 19.50 16.13
CA GLY A 125 12.81 18.14 16.28
C GLY A 125 13.72 17.72 15.11
N GLU A 126 14.66 16.84 15.45
CA GLU A 126 15.58 16.22 14.50
C GLU A 126 14.91 15.06 13.75
N ASP A 127 15.33 14.83 12.52
CA ASP A 127 14.92 13.65 11.75
C ASP A 127 15.80 12.47 12.13
N LYS A 128 15.20 11.32 12.41
CA LYS A 128 15.88 10.08 12.77
C LYS A 128 15.47 8.95 11.86
N VAL A 129 16.35 7.95 11.72
CA VAL A 129 16.16 6.80 10.84
C VAL A 129 16.54 5.51 11.56
N VAL A 130 15.72 4.48 11.37
CA VAL A 130 16.06 3.09 11.75
C VAL A 130 15.63 2.13 10.65
N ASP A 131 16.21 0.93 10.66
CA ASP A 131 15.72 -0.16 9.83
C ASP A 131 14.33 -0.65 10.29
N TRP A 132 13.49 -1.05 9.33
CA TRP A 132 12.12 -1.51 9.57
C TRP A 132 12.00 -2.66 10.57
N LEU A 133 12.96 -3.60 10.60
CA LEU A 133 12.93 -4.70 11.56
C LEU A 133 13.07 -4.16 12.99
N ARG A 134 13.92 -3.16 13.17
CA ARG A 134 14.11 -2.50 14.47
C ARG A 134 12.86 -1.72 14.86
N ALA A 135 12.24 -1.00 13.92
CA ALA A 135 11.00 -0.29 14.17
C ALA A 135 9.85 -1.24 14.55
N ILE A 136 9.68 -2.36 13.84
CA ILE A 136 8.66 -3.36 14.15
C ILE A 136 8.88 -3.99 15.53
N ASN A 137 10.13 -4.27 15.90
CA ASN A 137 10.41 -4.79 17.24
C ASN A 137 9.94 -3.84 18.34
N LEU A 138 10.04 -2.52 18.14
CA LEU A 138 9.49 -1.54 19.08
C LEU A 138 7.97 -1.65 19.16
N VAL A 139 7.29 -1.76 18.02
CA VAL A 139 5.81 -1.88 17.97
C VAL A 139 5.33 -3.17 18.61
N ILE A 140 6.01 -4.30 18.39
CA ILE A 140 5.63 -5.60 18.93
C ILE A 140 5.86 -5.68 20.45
N GLN A 141 6.92 -5.05 20.94
CA GLN A 141 7.29 -5.08 22.36
C GLN A 141 6.50 -4.07 23.20
N ASP A 142 5.79 -3.15 22.56
CA ASP A 142 5.02 -2.11 23.24
C ASP A 142 3.64 -2.63 23.64
N GLU A 143 3.46 -2.90 24.93
CA GLU A 143 2.19 -3.38 25.49
C GLU A 143 1.09 -2.31 25.51
N GLU A 144 1.46 -1.04 25.33
CA GLU A 144 0.56 0.12 25.40
C GLU A 144 0.08 0.62 24.03
N ASP A 145 0.43 -0.07 22.94
CA ASP A 145 -0.02 0.22 21.56
C ASP A 145 0.20 1.70 21.13
N LYS A 146 1.34 2.26 21.54
CA LYS A 146 1.74 3.66 21.36
C LYS A 146 2.23 3.98 19.97
N TYR A 147 2.61 2.99 19.17
CA TYR A 147 3.27 3.20 17.89
C TYR A 147 2.34 2.93 16.71
N PHE A 148 2.57 3.66 15.62
CA PHE A 148 1.80 3.50 14.39
C PHE A 148 2.66 3.73 13.16
N PHE A 149 2.61 2.79 12.22
CA PHE A 149 3.19 2.98 10.89
C PHE A 149 2.20 3.70 9.99
N LEU A 150 2.54 4.91 9.54
CA LEU A 150 1.72 5.62 8.57
C LEU A 150 1.83 4.91 7.20
N PRO A 151 0.70 4.54 6.58
CA PRO A 151 0.69 3.99 5.23
C PRO A 151 1.32 4.95 4.22
N THR A 152 2.05 4.42 3.25
CA THR A 152 2.60 5.21 2.14
C THR A 152 1.49 5.83 1.30
N GLU A 153 1.76 6.97 0.65
CA GLU A 153 0.79 7.63 -0.23
C GLU A 153 0.33 6.71 -1.37
N ASP A 154 1.25 5.95 -1.96
CA ASP A 154 0.96 4.94 -3.00
C ASP A 154 -0.07 3.90 -2.51
N LEU A 155 0.03 3.45 -1.26
CA LEU A 155 -0.91 2.50 -0.68
C LEU A 155 -2.28 3.15 -0.44
N ILE A 156 -2.31 4.37 0.09
CA ILE A 156 -3.54 5.13 0.32
C ILE A 156 -4.30 5.32 -1.01
N GLN A 157 -3.60 5.78 -2.05
CA GLN A 157 -4.18 5.97 -3.39
C GLN A 157 -4.70 4.65 -3.97
N THR A 158 -3.96 3.55 -3.79
CA THR A 158 -4.42 2.25 -4.29
C THR A 158 -5.70 1.79 -3.59
N ILE A 159 -5.78 1.94 -2.26
CA ILE A 159 -6.98 1.58 -1.50
C ILE A 159 -8.18 2.40 -1.96
N GLN A 160 -8.01 3.71 -2.17
CA GLN A 160 -9.07 4.60 -2.67
C GLN A 160 -9.54 4.17 -4.07
N ALA A 161 -8.62 3.94 -5.01
CA ALA A 161 -8.96 3.49 -6.36
C ALA A 161 -9.72 2.15 -6.38
N GLN A 162 -9.37 1.22 -5.49
CA GLN A 162 -10.09 -0.06 -5.35
C GLN A 162 -11.51 0.13 -4.80
N GLN A 163 -11.70 1.04 -3.84
CA GLN A 163 -13.02 1.36 -3.29
C GLN A 163 -13.93 2.01 -4.34
N GLU A 164 -13.39 2.91 -5.18
CA GLU A 164 -14.14 3.55 -6.27
C GLU A 164 -14.58 2.56 -7.35
N GLN A 165 -13.73 1.57 -7.68
CA GLN A 165 -14.07 0.50 -8.61
C GLN A 165 -15.14 -0.46 -8.08
N GLN A 166 -15.19 -0.70 -6.77
CA GLN A 166 -16.24 -1.50 -6.12
C GLN A 166 -17.55 -0.71 -5.90
N SER A 167 -17.46 0.62 -5.85
CA SER A 167 -18.61 1.51 -5.63
C SER A 167 -19.28 1.98 -6.93
N SER A 168 -18.72 1.63 -8.09
CA SER A 168 -19.32 1.91 -9.39
C SER A 168 -20.55 1.01 -9.60
N PRO A 169 -21.79 1.54 -9.67
CA PRO A 169 -22.97 0.72 -9.92
C PRO A 169 -22.82 0.08 -11.31
N SER A 170 -23.06 -1.24 -11.37
CA SER A 170 -23.21 -1.99 -12.60
C SER A 170 -24.04 -1.18 -13.60
N ARG A 171 -23.43 -0.88 -14.74
CA ARG A 171 -24.10 -0.30 -15.91
C ARG A 171 -25.33 -1.15 -16.20
N THR A 172 -26.51 -0.67 -15.81
CA THR A 172 -27.78 -1.33 -16.03
C THR A 172 -27.90 -1.60 -17.53
N GLN A 173 -27.90 -2.88 -17.91
CA GLN A 173 -28.32 -3.26 -19.25
C GLN A 173 -29.75 -2.72 -19.45
N PRO A 174 -30.07 -2.03 -20.56
CA PRO A 174 -31.45 -1.71 -20.86
C PRO A 174 -32.19 -3.03 -21.13
N SER A 175 -33.19 -3.34 -20.30
CA SER A 175 -34.11 -4.45 -20.49
C SER A 175 -34.82 -4.29 -21.82
N GLN A 176 -34.45 -5.10 -22.81
CA GLN A 176 -35.29 -5.41 -23.95
C GLN A 176 -36.34 -6.42 -23.47
N ASP A 177 -37.45 -5.93 -22.95
CA ASP A 177 -38.71 -6.67 -22.85
C ASP A 177 -39.87 -5.69 -22.61
N GLN A 178 -40.19 -4.92 -23.65
CA GLN A 178 -41.55 -4.47 -23.93
C GLN A 178 -41.78 -4.70 -25.41
N GLN A 179 -42.13 -5.94 -25.76
CA GLN A 179 -42.89 -6.20 -26.97
C GLN A 179 -44.30 -5.69 -26.73
N ASP A 180 -44.59 -4.50 -27.26
CA ASP A 180 -45.93 -4.02 -27.59
C ASP A 180 -46.67 -5.12 -28.37
N VAL A 181 -47.55 -5.86 -27.69
CA VAL A 181 -48.61 -6.61 -28.36
C VAL A 181 -49.69 -5.58 -28.70
N GLN A 182 -49.59 -5.06 -29.93
CA GLN A 182 -50.69 -4.38 -30.61
C GLN A 182 -51.85 -5.36 -30.78
N GLU A 183 -52.95 -5.14 -30.06
CA GLU A 183 -54.25 -5.70 -30.40
C GLU A 183 -54.97 -4.70 -31.33
N PRO A 184 -55.40 -5.10 -32.54
CA PRO A 184 -55.91 -4.17 -33.54
C PRO A 184 -57.36 -3.75 -33.31
N ASP A 185 -57.62 -2.49 -33.62
CA ASP A 185 -58.94 -1.85 -33.84
C ASP A 185 -59.95 -2.80 -34.49
N GLN A 186 -61.11 -2.98 -33.84
CA GLN A 186 -62.35 -3.33 -34.51
C GLN A 186 -63.36 -2.20 -34.32
N GLN A 187 -63.43 -1.32 -35.31
CA GLN A 187 -64.64 -0.59 -35.63
C GLN A 187 -65.50 -1.46 -36.53
N GLU A 188 -66.69 -1.83 -36.09
CA GLU A 188 -67.80 -1.98 -37.03
C GLU A 188 -69.12 -1.57 -36.36
N ALA A 189 -69.91 -0.85 -37.14
CA ALA A 189 -71.10 -0.15 -36.73
C ALA A 189 -72.36 -0.97 -37.03
N GLN A 190 -73.47 -0.51 -36.44
CA GLN A 190 -74.86 -0.62 -36.90
C GLN A 190 -75.80 -1.65 -36.25
N GLN A 191 -76.78 -1.07 -35.54
CA GLN A 191 -78.23 -1.18 -35.74
C GLN A 191 -78.92 -2.52 -35.47
N THR A 192 -79.88 -2.46 -34.54
CA THR A 192 -81.09 -3.29 -34.55
C THR A 192 -82.30 -2.36 -34.38
N PRO A 193 -83.39 -2.53 -35.16
CA PRO A 193 -84.70 -2.03 -34.77
C PRO A 193 -85.32 -2.87 -33.64
#